data_AF-A0A968A3I8-F1
#
_entry.id   AF-A0A968A3I8-F1
#
_cell.length_a   1.000
_cell.length_b   1.000
_cell.length_c   1.000
_cell.angle_alpha   90.00
_cell.angle_beta   90.00
_cell.angle_gamma   90.00
#
_symmetry.space_group_name_H-M   'P 1'
#
loop_
_entity.id
_entity.type
_entity.pdbx_description
1 polymer ?
#
loop_
_entity_poly.entity_id
_entity_poly.type
_entity_poly.pdbx_seq_one_letter_code
_entity_poly.pdbx_strand_id
1 'polypeptide(L)'
;AEALKISVEELAQLQMLLGGDFTEVMCEMASRPSRIRLQLLSGSLSDYWRATRIWWNNIEEDCPDLRERPVYFVSSNKHSLVNLISGFALKHKDDLLTHIEKSKNGDLAREWRKIREDRVPSNRENFFYYVFKEFL
;
A
#
# COMPACT_ATOMS: atom_id res chain seq x y z
N ALA A 1 24.46 -3.80 4.44
CA ALA A 1 23.43 -4.51 3.65
C ALA A 1 23.56 -6.02 3.85
N GLU A 2 24.71 -6.62 3.51
CA GLU A 2 24.97 -8.07 3.64
C GLU A 2 24.70 -8.65 5.03
N ALA A 3 25.17 -7.99 6.10
CA ALA A 3 24.96 -8.45 7.47
C ALA A 3 23.47 -8.55 7.87
N LEU A 4 22.62 -7.73 7.25
CA LEU A 4 21.17 -7.70 7.48
C LEU A 4 20.40 -8.53 6.44
N LYS A 5 21.07 -9.09 5.43
CA LYS A 5 20.48 -9.83 4.31
C LYS A 5 19.38 -9.05 3.56
N ILE A 6 19.60 -7.75 3.41
CA ILE A 6 18.75 -6.84 2.63
C ILE A 6 19.57 -6.17 1.53
N SER A 7 18.89 -5.66 0.50
CA SER A 7 19.47 -4.84 -0.56
C SER A 7 20.01 -3.50 -0.02
N VAL A 8 20.81 -2.81 -0.84
CA VAL A 8 21.33 -1.49 -0.49
C VAL A 8 20.20 -0.46 -0.46
N GLU A 9 19.25 -0.59 -1.37
CA GLU A 9 18.04 0.24 -1.46
C GLU A 9 17.17 0.09 -0.20
N GLU A 10 16.93 -1.13 0.27
CA GLU A 10 16.19 -1.39 1.51
C GLU A 10 16.93 -0.83 2.74
N LEU A 11 18.26 -0.93 2.77
CA LEU A 11 19.05 -0.32 3.85
C LEU A 11 18.93 1.21 3.84
N ALA A 12 18.96 1.83 2.66
CA ALA A 12 18.79 3.28 2.51
C ALA A 12 17.38 3.72 2.94
N GLN A 13 16.35 2.96 2.59
CA GLN A 13 14.98 3.19 3.07
C GLN A 13 14.89 3.07 4.60
N LEU A 14 15.51 2.04 5.19
CA LEU A 14 15.54 1.86 6.63
C LEU A 14 16.23 3.04 7.34
N GLN A 15 17.34 3.53 6.79
CA GLN A 15 18.03 4.71 7.30
C GLN A 15 17.20 5.98 7.17
N MET A 16 16.50 6.16 6.05
CA MET A 16 15.60 7.29 5.86
C MET A 16 14.42 7.27 6.85
N LEU A 17 13.84 6.08 7.11
CA LEU A 17 12.72 5.91 8.02
C LEU A 17 13.09 6.15 9.49
N LEU A 18 14.26 5.67 9.91
CA LEU A 18 14.75 5.83 11.28
C LEU A 18 15.47 7.17 11.51
N GLY A 19 15.85 7.87 10.43
CA GLY A 19 16.43 9.20 10.50
C GLY A 19 17.68 9.27 11.38
N GLY A 20 17.74 10.27 12.26
CA GLY A 20 18.87 10.47 13.19
C GLY A 20 19.06 9.33 14.20
N ASP A 21 18.00 8.56 14.46
CA ASP A 21 18.00 7.50 15.47
C ASP A 21 18.46 6.15 14.88
N PHE A 22 18.78 6.10 13.59
CA PHE A 22 19.13 4.87 12.88
C PHE A 22 20.19 4.04 13.61
N THR A 23 21.32 4.65 13.99
CA THR A 23 22.40 3.93 14.66
C THR A 23 21.96 3.42 16.04
N GLU A 24 21.25 4.24 16.81
CA GLU A 24 20.79 3.88 18.15
C GLU A 24 19.81 2.70 18.11
N VAL A 25 18.79 2.77 17.26
CA VAL A 25 17.79 1.71 17.09
C VAL A 25 18.42 0.41 16.61
N MET A 26 19.34 0.48 15.63
CA MET A 26 20.02 -0.70 15.12
C MET A 26 20.92 -1.35 16.20
N CYS A 27 21.61 -0.54 17.00
CA CYS A 27 22.39 -1.02 18.15
C CYS A 27 21.49 -1.63 19.23
N GLU A 28 20.33 -1.02 19.53
CA GLU A 28 19.38 -1.57 20.50
C GLU A 28 18.83 -2.92 20.03
N MET A 29 18.43 -3.03 18.75
CA MET A 29 17.97 -4.28 18.15
C MET A 29 19.04 -5.37 18.18
N ALA A 30 20.31 -5.01 17.95
CA ALA A 30 21.44 -5.95 18.00
C ALA A 30 21.86 -6.33 19.43
N SER A 31 21.59 -5.48 20.42
CA SER A 31 22.03 -5.67 21.81
C SER A 31 21.41 -6.89 22.50
N ARG A 32 20.27 -7.37 21.99
CA ARG A 32 19.55 -8.51 22.57
C ARG A 32 18.94 -9.39 21.48
N PRO A 33 18.93 -10.72 21.66
CA PRO A 33 18.17 -11.61 20.78
C PRO A 33 16.68 -11.21 20.76
N SER A 34 16.19 -10.78 19.61
CA SER A 34 14.77 -10.44 19.44
C SER A 34 13.95 -11.72 19.30
N ARG A 35 13.37 -12.20 20.40
CA ARG A 35 12.46 -13.36 20.40
C ARG A 35 11.02 -12.90 20.26
N ILE A 36 10.64 -12.53 19.04
CA ILE A 36 9.25 -12.15 18.74
C ILE A 36 8.42 -13.42 18.63
N ARG A 37 7.41 -13.55 19.49
CA ARG A 37 6.36 -14.56 19.35
C ARG A 37 5.09 -13.85 18.93
N LEU A 38 4.59 -14.18 17.75
CA LEU A 38 3.26 -13.78 17.30
C LEU A 38 2.28 -14.81 17.82
N GLN A 39 1.54 -14.46 18.88
CA GLN A 39 0.41 -15.25 19.34
C GLN A 39 -0.86 -14.73 18.67
N LEU A 40 -1.46 -15.55 17.81
CA LEU A 40 -2.75 -15.24 17.22
C LEU A 40 -3.81 -15.32 18.32
N LEU A 41 -4.34 -14.17 18.75
CA LEU A 41 -5.27 -14.05 19.88
C LEU A 41 -6.64 -14.71 19.64
N SER A 42 -6.95 -15.06 18.39
CA SER A 42 -8.17 -15.76 17.99
C SER A 42 -7.85 -16.60 16.75
N GLY A 43 -7.54 -17.88 16.97
CA GLY A 43 -6.77 -18.67 16.02
C GLY A 43 -7.44 -19.91 15.44
N SER A 44 -8.77 -20.05 15.55
CA SER A 44 -9.48 -20.97 14.66
C SER A 44 -10.16 -20.17 13.55
N LEU A 45 -10.07 -20.65 12.31
CA LEU A 45 -10.82 -20.11 11.18
C LEU A 45 -12.32 -19.98 11.52
N SER A 46 -12.83 -20.91 12.33
CA SER A 46 -14.19 -20.94 12.85
C SER A 46 -14.52 -19.73 13.73
N ASP A 47 -13.62 -19.31 14.61
CA ASP A 47 -13.84 -18.13 15.47
C ASP A 47 -13.80 -16.85 14.65
N TYR A 48 -12.90 -16.76 13.66
CA TYR A 48 -12.87 -15.64 12.72
C TYR A 48 -14.15 -15.54 11.89
N TRP A 49 -14.65 -16.66 11.36
CA TRP A 49 -15.93 -16.68 10.63
C TRP A 49 -17.10 -16.31 11.53
N ARG A 50 -17.12 -16.79 12.77
CA ARG A 50 -18.16 -16.43 13.74
C ARG A 50 -18.12 -14.93 14.04
N ALA A 51 -16.95 -14.37 14.32
CA ALA A 51 -16.79 -12.94 14.58
C ALA A 51 -17.21 -12.09 13.38
N THR A 52 -16.78 -12.48 12.17
CA THR A 52 -17.17 -11.80 10.92
C THR A 52 -18.68 -11.84 10.69
N ARG A 53 -19.32 -12.99 10.96
CA ARG A 53 -20.78 -13.13 10.82
C ARG A 53 -21.55 -12.31 11.85
N ILE A 54 -21.12 -12.31 13.12
CA ILE A 54 -21.74 -11.49 14.17
C ILE A 54 -21.63 -10.01 13.80
N TRP A 55 -20.44 -9.58 13.37
CA TRP A 55 -20.23 -8.20 12.91
C TRP A 55 -21.14 -7.84 11.73
N TRP A 56 -21.27 -8.72 10.73
CA TRP A 56 -22.14 -8.48 9.57
C TRP A 56 -23.63 -8.45 9.94
N ASN A 57 -24.08 -9.36 10.80
CA ASN A 57 -25.47 -9.41 11.25
C ASN A 57 -25.90 -8.09 11.90
N ASN A 58 -25.04 -7.51 12.75
CA ASN A 58 -25.34 -6.21 13.38
C ASN A 58 -25.53 -5.10 12.33
N ILE A 59 -24.76 -5.12 11.24
CA ILE A 59 -24.90 -4.15 10.14
C ILE A 59 -26.21 -4.37 9.37
N GLU A 60 -26.57 -5.62 9.09
CA GLU A 60 -27.82 -5.93 8.39
C GLU A 60 -29.07 -5.61 9.21
N GLU A 61 -29.02 -5.73 10.54
CA GLU A 61 -30.13 -5.37 11.43
C GLU A 61 -30.44 -3.86 11.34
N ASP A 62 -29.40 -3.02 11.31
CA ASP A 62 -29.55 -1.56 11.21
C ASP A 62 -29.80 -1.07 9.77
N CYS A 63 -29.37 -1.84 8.76
CA CYS A 63 -29.48 -1.50 7.34
C CYS A 63 -30.08 -2.65 6.50
N PRO A 64 -31.40 -2.94 6.63
CA PRO A 64 -32.03 -4.09 5.96
C PRO A 64 -31.91 -4.09 4.44
N ASP A 65 -31.93 -2.90 3.82
CA ASP A 65 -31.84 -2.71 2.37
C ASP A 65 -30.55 -3.26 1.76
N LEU A 66 -29.50 -3.49 2.57
CA LEU A 66 -28.25 -4.11 2.12
C LEU A 66 -28.44 -5.55 1.64
N ARG A 67 -29.49 -6.25 2.08
CA ARG A 67 -29.81 -7.63 1.65
C ARG A 67 -30.23 -7.73 0.18
N GLU A 68 -30.71 -6.63 -0.38
CA GLU A 68 -31.28 -6.61 -1.73
C GLU A 68 -30.32 -6.03 -2.78
N ARG A 69 -29.08 -5.72 -2.39
CA ARG A 69 -28.08 -5.12 -3.28
C ARG A 69 -26.69 -5.71 -3.08
N PRO A 70 -25.84 -5.67 -4.12
CA PRO A 70 -24.43 -6.03 -3.97
C PRO A 70 -23.74 -5.14 -2.93
N VAL A 71 -22.99 -5.78 -2.02
CA VAL A 71 -22.16 -5.09 -1.01
C VAL A 71 -20.68 -5.38 -1.28
N TYR A 72 -19.87 -4.32 -1.28
CA TYR A 72 -18.43 -4.40 -1.49
C TYR A 72 -17.71 -3.88 -0.25
N PHE A 73 -16.82 -4.70 0.32
CA PHE A 73 -15.97 -4.28 1.43
C PHE A 73 -14.69 -3.64 0.91
N VAL A 74 -14.44 -2.38 1.30
CA VAL A 74 -13.21 -1.65 0.97
C VAL A 74 -12.44 -1.39 2.25
N SER A 75 -11.43 -2.20 2.53
CA SER A 75 -10.54 -2.03 3.69
C SER A 75 -9.21 -1.40 3.28
N SER A 76 -8.68 -0.53 4.15
CA SER A 76 -7.32 0.06 4.07
C SER A 76 -6.92 0.75 2.75
N ASN A 77 -7.84 0.90 1.80
CA ASN A 77 -7.58 1.48 0.49
C ASN A 77 -8.80 2.28 0.00
N LYS A 78 -9.25 3.24 0.82
CA LYS A 78 -10.40 4.11 0.51
C LYS A 78 -10.17 4.92 -0.77
N HIS A 79 -8.91 5.26 -1.09
CA HIS A 79 -8.54 6.01 -2.28
C HIS A 79 -8.82 5.25 -3.57
N SER A 80 -8.71 3.91 -3.59
CA SER A 80 -9.02 3.11 -4.78
C SER A 80 -10.45 3.31 -5.28
N LEU A 81 -11.42 3.51 -4.38
CA LEU A 81 -12.81 3.74 -4.80
C LEU A 81 -12.98 5.11 -5.45
N VAL A 82 -12.38 6.15 -4.88
CA VAL A 82 -12.41 7.51 -5.44
C VAL A 82 -11.69 7.53 -6.79
N ASN A 83 -10.55 6.87 -6.88
CA ASN A 83 -9.78 6.72 -8.12
C ASN A 83 -10.61 6.05 -9.22
N LEU A 84 -11.27 4.93 -8.90
CA LEU A 84 -12.12 4.18 -9.83
C LEU A 84 -13.34 4.99 -10.30
N ILE A 85 -14.03 5.67 -9.37
CA ILE A 85 -15.28 6.38 -9.69
C ILE A 85 -14.99 7.70 -10.42
N SER A 86 -14.01 8.48 -9.94
CA SER A 86 -13.73 9.80 -10.51
C SER A 86 -12.93 9.73 -11.82
N GLY A 87 -12.07 8.73 -11.95
CA GLY A 87 -11.06 8.63 -13.00
C GLY A 87 -10.14 9.85 -13.05
N PHE A 88 -9.99 10.60 -11.94
CA PHE A 88 -9.36 11.92 -11.96
C PHE A 88 -7.93 11.89 -12.48
N ALA A 89 -7.10 10.99 -11.95
CA ALA A 89 -5.72 10.83 -12.40
C ALA A 89 -5.61 10.50 -13.89
N LEU A 90 -6.57 9.73 -14.43
CA LEU A 90 -6.61 9.37 -15.85
C LEU A 90 -7.03 10.54 -16.74
N LYS A 91 -7.93 11.40 -16.26
CA LYS A 91 -8.33 12.64 -16.96
C LYS A 91 -7.18 13.64 -17.04
N HIS A 92 -6.31 13.66 -16.05
CA HIS A 92 -5.15 14.56 -15.96
C HIS A 92 -3.82 13.87 -16.30
N LYS A 93 -3.85 12.74 -17.03
CA LYS A 93 -2.66 11.95 -17.31
C LYS A 93 -1.54 12.75 -17.99
N ASP A 94 -1.87 13.68 -18.89
CA ASP A 94 -0.87 14.45 -19.65
C ASP A 94 -0.16 15.48 -18.74
N ASP A 95 -0.90 16.07 -17.79
CA ASP A 95 -0.35 16.93 -16.75
C ASP A 95 0.60 16.14 -15.83
N LEU A 96 0.19 14.94 -15.42
CA LEU A 96 1.00 14.04 -14.59
C LEU A 96 2.26 13.57 -15.32
N LEU A 97 2.18 13.23 -16.62
CA LEU A 97 3.36 12.88 -17.42
C LEU A 97 4.33 14.05 -17.53
N THR A 98 3.81 15.25 -17.77
CA THR A 98 4.63 16.48 -17.81
C THR A 98 5.33 16.73 -16.46
N HIS A 99 4.64 16.45 -15.35
CA HIS A 99 5.23 16.55 -14.01
C HIS A 99 6.38 15.55 -13.82
N ILE A 100 6.18 14.27 -14.20
CA ILE A 100 7.21 13.23 -14.10
C ILE A 100 8.45 13.60 -14.95
N GLU A 101 8.26 14.08 -16.17
CA GLU A 101 9.35 14.48 -17.06
C GLU A 101 10.17 15.64 -16.51
N LYS A 102 9.53 16.55 -15.75
CA LYS A 102 10.20 17.67 -15.08
C LYS A 102 10.79 17.30 -13.72
N SER A 103 10.42 16.16 -13.15
CA SER A 103 10.90 15.73 -11.84
C SER A 103 12.39 15.42 -11.89
N LYS A 104 13.13 15.82 -10.84
CA LYS A 104 14.57 15.52 -10.74
C LYS A 104 14.84 14.04 -10.48
N ASN A 105 13.84 13.30 -9.97
CA ASN A 105 13.94 11.88 -9.72
C ASN A 105 13.45 11.08 -10.93
N GLY A 106 14.39 10.66 -11.79
CA GLY A 106 14.08 9.94 -13.03
C GLY A 106 13.52 8.53 -12.85
N ASP A 107 13.30 8.05 -11.62
CA ASP A 107 12.83 6.69 -11.33
C ASP A 107 11.45 6.43 -11.94
N LEU A 108 10.52 7.37 -11.75
CA LEU A 108 9.15 7.27 -12.30
C LEU A 108 9.13 7.36 -13.82
N ALA A 109 9.99 8.19 -14.40
CA ALA A 109 10.14 8.28 -15.85
C ALA A 109 10.66 6.96 -16.44
N ARG A 110 11.62 6.31 -15.76
CA ARG A 110 12.12 4.99 -16.17
C ARG A 110 11.05 3.91 -16.03
N GLU A 111 10.29 3.93 -14.95
CA GLU A 111 9.20 2.97 -14.73
C GLU A 111 8.08 3.14 -15.76
N TRP A 112 7.67 4.38 -16.05
CA TRP A 112 6.69 4.67 -17.11
C TRP A 112 7.13 4.13 -18.48
N ARG A 113 8.43 4.27 -18.81
CA ARG A 113 8.98 3.73 -20.05
C ARG A 113 8.83 2.21 -20.14
N LYS A 114 9.12 1.49 -19.05
CA LYS A 114 8.95 0.03 -19.00
C LYS A 114 7.48 -0.39 -19.14
N ILE A 115 6.57 0.34 -18.50
CA ILE A 115 5.12 0.11 -18.58
C ILE A 115 4.62 0.34 -20.02
N ARG A 116 5.10 1.38 -20.71
CA ARG A 116 4.75 1.65 -22.11
C ARG A 116 5.25 0.59 -23.08
N GLU A 117 6.41 0.01 -22.81
CA GLU A 117 7.03 -1.04 -23.62
C GLU A 117 6.48 -2.45 -23.28
N ASP A 118 5.44 -2.54 -22.43
CA ASP A 118 4.83 -3.77 -21.90
C ASP A 118 5.86 -4.74 -21.28
N ARG A 119 6.96 -4.21 -20.73
CA ARG A 119 8.05 -4.99 -20.13
C ARG A 119 7.78 -5.39 -18.68
N VAL A 120 6.68 -4.91 -18.09
CA VAL A 120 6.26 -5.21 -16.72
C VAL A 120 4.75 -5.47 -16.74
N PRO A 121 4.24 -6.50 -16.04
CA PRO A 121 2.81 -6.71 -15.86
C PRO A 121 2.26 -5.71 -14.84
N SER A 122 2.30 -4.42 -15.19
CA SER A 122 1.82 -3.33 -14.35
C SER A 122 0.63 -2.66 -15.02
N ASN A 123 -0.41 -2.44 -14.23
CA ASN A 123 -1.61 -1.75 -14.68
C ASN A 123 -1.30 -0.24 -14.80
N ARG A 124 -1.53 0.33 -15.99
CA ARG A 124 -1.20 1.74 -16.31
C ARG A 124 -1.94 2.71 -15.40
N GLU A 125 -3.16 2.37 -15.02
CA GLU A 125 -4.00 3.17 -14.14
C GLU A 125 -3.42 3.25 -12.73
N ASN A 126 -2.90 2.14 -12.20
CA ASN A 126 -2.21 2.11 -10.91
C ASN A 126 -0.99 3.04 -10.89
N PHE A 127 -0.24 3.11 -12.00
CA PHE A 127 0.88 4.04 -12.12
C PHE A 127 0.40 5.50 -12.01
N PHE A 128 -0.64 5.89 -12.74
CA PHE A 128 -1.18 7.25 -12.65
C PHE A 128 -1.77 7.56 -11.27
N TYR A 129 -2.39 6.60 -10.59
CA TYR A 129 -2.87 6.80 -9.22
C TYR A 129 -1.73 7.00 -8.22
N TYR A 130 -0.59 6.32 -8.41
CA TYR A 130 0.60 6.54 -7.59
C TYR A 130 1.18 7.93 -7.83
N VAL A 131 1.39 8.31 -9.09
CA VAL A 131 1.94 9.63 -9.46
C VAL A 131 1.01 10.75 -8.98
N PHE A 132 -0.30 10.58 -9.09
CA PHE A 132 -1.26 11.58 -8.62
C PHE A 132 -1.12 11.86 -7.12
N LYS A 133 -0.77 10.86 -6.32
CA LYS A 133 -0.49 11.05 -4.88
C LYS A 133 0.75 11.92 -4.66
N GLU A 134 1.79 11.79 -5.48
CA GLU A 134 3.01 12.60 -5.38
C GLU A 134 2.82 14.02 -5.95
N PHE A 135 1.92 14.17 -6.92
CA PHE A 135 1.59 15.45 -7.53
C PHE A 135 0.83 16.40 -6.58
N LEU A 136 0.06 15.86 -5.63
CA LEU A 136 -0.64 16.61 -4.57
C LEU A 136 0.31 17.02 -3.44
#